data_AF-A0A6J6LT18-F1
#
_entry.id   AF-A0A6J6LT18-F1
#
_cell.length_a   1.000
_cell.length_b   1.000
_cell.length_c   1.000
_cell.angle_alpha   90.00
_cell.angle_beta   90.00
_cell.angle_gamma   90.00
#
_symmetry.space_group_name_H-M   'P 1'
#
loop_
_entity.id
_entity.type
_entity.pdbx_description
1 polymer ?
#
loop_
_entity_poly.entity_id
_entity_poly.type
_entity_poly.pdbx_seq_one_letter_code
_entity_poly.pdbx_strand_id
1 'polypeptide(L)'
;MRPQLAVPKWAQQTNKKICRGIPFLRIEGVASVTQVTSIGKPTLGVAPHKGSAERAGAVGGLAPALFVYSDAMHNHVSLLTDYGLNDEFVGVMKSVLIDMAPHVRITDLTHGVPAFDVRAGSLALARAVQYVPPGIVIAVVDPGVGSSRRAIAVEVAGGRGIFLGPDNGLLGSGVAMAGGADRAFELSNTDRHLEAPGTTFAGRDIFAPVAAFLANGGALEEVGREIDTASVMPGLVPVPSDETHPAHGSGMRCEVTWVDAFGNCQLNVGPDDVAPYGPVLKLVIGEDVRSARVVTHYADIDGGAIGAVIDSYGMVALSVDRGSAAETLRIESGDAVLVFAGDGGTTTSAVTLRLGK
;
A
#
# COMPACT_ATOMS: atom_id res chain seq x y z
N MET A 1 -25.99 0.12 14.28
CA MET A 1 -25.25 1.30 13.78
C MET A 1 -23.77 0.93 13.80
N ARG A 2 -23.15 0.70 12.64
CA ARG A 2 -21.70 0.45 12.54
C ARG A 2 -20.98 1.79 12.76
N PRO A 3 -19.92 1.88 13.60
CA PRO A 3 -19.07 3.05 13.62
C PRO A 3 -18.29 3.09 12.30
N GLN A 4 -18.49 4.14 11.50
CA GLN A 4 -17.57 4.46 10.40
C GLN A 4 -16.23 4.85 11.02
N LEU A 5 -15.21 4.01 10.85
CA LEU A 5 -13.82 4.44 11.02
C LEU A 5 -13.59 5.61 10.06
N ALA A 6 -13.26 6.77 10.62
CA ALA A 6 -12.99 7.97 9.83
C ALA A 6 -11.73 7.72 8.99
N VAL A 7 -11.92 7.60 7.67
CA VAL A 7 -10.80 7.60 6.72
C VAL A 7 -10.11 8.97 6.82
N PRO A 8 -8.79 9.03 7.11
CA PRO A 8 -8.05 10.28 7.20
C PRO A 8 -8.23 11.14 5.94
N LYS A 9 -8.35 12.47 6.09
CA LYS A 9 -8.60 13.39 4.96
C LYS A 9 -7.59 13.26 3.81
N TRP A 10 -6.33 12.92 4.12
CA TRP A 10 -5.29 12.69 3.10
C TRP A 10 -5.61 11.49 2.19
N ALA A 11 -6.18 10.41 2.73
CA ALA A 11 -6.64 9.24 1.96
C ALA A 11 -7.87 9.56 1.09
N GLN A 12 -8.65 10.58 1.45
CA GLN A 12 -9.76 11.08 0.63
C GLN A 12 -9.29 11.99 -0.52
N GLN A 13 -8.17 12.71 -0.35
CA GLN A 13 -7.57 13.60 -1.37
C GLN A 13 -6.86 12.83 -2.49
N THR A 14 -6.11 11.77 -2.18
CA THR A 14 -5.52 10.85 -3.18
C THR A 14 -6.60 10.22 -4.05
N ASN A 15 -7.71 9.82 -3.45
CA ASN A 15 -8.84 9.18 -4.14
C ASN A 15 -9.55 10.13 -5.15
N LYS A 16 -9.53 11.46 -4.93
CA LYS A 16 -10.16 12.43 -5.84
C LYS A 16 -9.32 12.77 -7.08
N LYS A 17 -7.98 12.69 -7.02
CA LYS A 17 -7.10 13.08 -8.14
C LYS A 17 -6.72 11.90 -9.05
N ILE A 18 -6.55 10.69 -8.51
CA ILE A 18 -6.12 9.50 -9.27
C ILE A 18 -7.29 8.89 -10.08
N CYS A 19 -8.53 9.03 -9.60
CA CYS A 19 -9.73 8.45 -10.23
C CYS A 19 -10.18 9.10 -11.56
N ARG A 20 -9.45 10.08 -12.12
CA ARG A 20 -9.79 10.66 -13.43
C ARG A 20 -9.32 9.84 -14.64
N GLY A 21 -8.51 8.79 -14.44
CA GLY A 21 -7.93 8.00 -15.54
C GLY A 21 -8.22 6.49 -15.53
N ILE A 22 -8.88 5.95 -14.51
CA ILE A 22 -9.19 4.53 -14.38
C ILE A 22 -10.72 4.40 -14.32
N PRO A 23 -11.39 3.64 -15.21
CA PRO A 23 -12.84 3.54 -15.19
C PRO A 23 -13.28 2.74 -13.96
N PHE A 24 -13.52 3.44 -12.84
CA PHE A 24 -14.30 2.89 -11.74
C PHE A 24 -15.78 3.01 -12.13
N LEU A 25 -16.38 1.88 -12.49
CA LEU A 25 -17.82 1.79 -12.69
C LEU A 25 -18.51 2.15 -11.37
N ARG A 26 -19.28 3.22 -11.41
CA ARG A 26 -20.18 3.68 -10.35
C ARG A 26 -21.24 2.59 -10.12
N ILE A 27 -21.20 1.89 -8.98
CA ILE A 27 -22.25 0.93 -8.62
C ILE A 27 -23.42 1.72 -8.02
N GLU A 28 -24.44 1.99 -8.83
CA GLU A 28 -25.76 2.36 -8.34
C GLU A 28 -26.59 1.09 -8.09
N GLY A 29 -27.20 1.02 -6.91
CA GLY A 29 -28.53 0.44 -6.70
C GLY A 29 -28.72 -1.05 -6.96
N VAL A 30 -28.73 -1.83 -5.89
CA VAL A 30 -29.44 -3.11 -5.82
C VAL A 30 -30.91 -2.86 -6.15
N ALA A 31 -31.40 -3.44 -7.25
CA ALA A 31 -32.82 -3.65 -7.50
C ALA A 31 -33.06 -5.12 -7.88
N SER A 32 -33.98 -5.73 -7.16
CA SER A 32 -34.40 -7.12 -7.19
C SER A 32 -35.02 -7.58 -8.51
N VAL A 33 -34.68 -8.82 -8.89
CA VAL A 33 -35.50 -9.89 -9.50
C VAL A 33 -36.61 -9.48 -10.48
N THR A 34 -36.57 -9.95 -11.73
CA THR A 34 -37.68 -10.67 -12.41
C THR A 34 -37.14 -11.40 -13.65
N GLN A 35 -37.50 -12.68 -13.82
CA GLN A 35 -37.30 -13.47 -15.03
C GLN A 35 -37.88 -12.78 -16.26
N VAL A 36 -37.12 -12.72 -17.37
CA VAL A 36 -37.71 -12.53 -18.69
C VAL A 36 -37.12 -13.54 -19.67
N THR A 37 -38.07 -14.19 -20.35
CA THR A 37 -38.01 -15.26 -21.32
C THR A 37 -37.26 -14.90 -22.62
N SER A 38 -36.82 -15.97 -23.29
CA SER A 38 -36.13 -16.02 -24.57
C SER A 38 -36.77 -15.18 -25.68
N ILE A 39 -35.95 -14.38 -26.37
CA ILE A 39 -36.11 -13.89 -27.76
C ILE A 39 -34.68 -13.60 -28.23
N GLY A 40 -34.16 -13.92 -29.41
CA GLY A 40 -34.61 -14.61 -30.61
C GLY A 40 -33.39 -14.57 -31.54
N LYS A 41 -32.98 -15.71 -32.11
CA LYS A 41 -31.91 -15.75 -33.12
C LYS A 41 -32.46 -15.19 -34.44
N PRO A 42 -31.70 -14.34 -35.18
CA PRO A 42 -32.00 -14.12 -36.58
C PRO A 42 -31.54 -15.32 -37.40
N THR A 43 -32.45 -15.74 -38.25
CA THR A 43 -32.38 -16.77 -39.28
C THR A 43 -31.36 -16.46 -40.36
N LEU A 44 -30.57 -17.47 -40.73
CA LEU A 44 -30.08 -17.65 -42.10
C LEU A 44 -30.38 -19.09 -42.48
N GLY A 45 -31.33 -19.22 -43.42
CA GLY A 45 -31.78 -20.50 -43.94
C GLY A 45 -30.88 -20.98 -45.06
N VAL A 46 -30.58 -22.28 -45.03
CA VAL A 46 -30.45 -23.14 -46.22
C VAL A 46 -30.95 -24.53 -45.81
N ALA A 47 -31.91 -25.07 -46.54
CA ALA A 47 -32.41 -26.44 -46.42
C ALA A 47 -31.87 -27.30 -47.59
N PRO A 48 -32.19 -28.60 -47.71
CA PRO A 48 -31.43 -29.70 -47.10
C PRO A 48 -30.88 -30.69 -48.15
N HIS A 49 -29.87 -31.48 -47.79
CA HIS A 49 -29.55 -32.72 -48.52
C HIS A 49 -29.75 -33.94 -47.61
N LYS A 50 -30.63 -34.85 -48.06
CA LYS A 50 -30.87 -36.19 -47.49
C LYS A 50 -29.72 -37.13 -47.90
N GLY A 51 -29.28 -37.97 -46.96
CA GLY A 51 -28.38 -39.08 -47.24
C GLY A 51 -28.19 -39.99 -46.02
N SER A 52 -29.00 -41.06 -45.97
CA SER A 52 -28.72 -42.41 -45.45
C SER A 52 -27.95 -42.62 -44.13
N ALA A 53 -28.62 -43.34 -43.22
CA ALA A 53 -28.05 -44.03 -42.08
C ALA A 53 -27.24 -45.26 -42.49
N GLU A 54 -26.08 -45.51 -41.86
CA GLU A 54 -25.65 -46.85 -41.46
C GLU A 54 -24.48 -46.87 -40.43
N ARG A 55 -24.75 -47.58 -39.32
CA ARG A 55 -23.88 -48.42 -38.46
C ARG A 55 -22.44 -48.00 -38.09
N ALA A 56 -22.31 -47.73 -36.78
CA ALA A 56 -21.41 -48.38 -35.82
C ALA A 56 -19.93 -48.59 -36.19
N GLY A 57 -19.08 -47.71 -35.67
CA GLY A 57 -17.68 -47.97 -35.36
C GLY A 57 -17.35 -47.33 -34.02
N ALA A 58 -17.25 -48.14 -32.96
CA ALA A 58 -16.79 -47.70 -31.66
C ALA A 58 -15.29 -47.36 -31.76
N VAL A 59 -14.98 -46.06 -31.77
CA VAL A 59 -13.62 -45.55 -31.57
C VAL A 59 -13.65 -44.89 -30.20
N GLY A 60 -12.91 -45.46 -29.26
CA GLY A 60 -12.75 -44.93 -27.91
C GLY A 60 -12.20 -43.51 -27.96
N GLY A 61 -13.09 -42.53 -27.78
CA GLY A 61 -12.70 -41.17 -27.48
C GLY A 61 -12.20 -41.13 -26.05
N LEU A 62 -10.88 -41.05 -25.89
CA LEU A 62 -10.30 -40.38 -24.73
C LEU A 62 -10.95 -39.00 -24.68
N ALA A 63 -11.86 -38.81 -23.72
CA ALA A 63 -12.31 -37.48 -23.36
C ALA A 63 -11.04 -36.65 -23.11
N PRO A 64 -10.91 -35.44 -23.69
CA PRO A 64 -9.84 -34.57 -23.25
C PRO A 64 -10.06 -34.41 -21.75
N ALA A 65 -9.03 -34.72 -20.97
CA ALA A 65 -8.99 -34.28 -19.59
C ALA A 65 -9.25 -32.78 -19.66
N LEU A 66 -10.46 -32.35 -19.27
CA LEU A 66 -10.68 -30.98 -18.88
C LEU A 66 -9.74 -30.84 -17.69
N PHE A 67 -8.54 -30.34 -17.97
CA PHE A 67 -7.82 -29.51 -17.02
C PHE A 67 -8.85 -28.46 -16.64
N VAL A 68 -9.54 -28.71 -15.54
CA VAL A 68 -10.15 -27.64 -14.77
C VAL A 68 -8.94 -26.85 -14.31
N TYR A 69 -8.50 -25.90 -15.13
CA TYR A 69 -7.84 -24.74 -14.60
C TYR A 69 -8.88 -24.16 -13.66
N SER A 70 -8.77 -24.50 -12.38
CA SER A 70 -9.19 -23.60 -11.33
C SER A 70 -8.61 -22.25 -11.77
N ASP A 71 -9.49 -21.30 -12.09
CA ASP A 71 -9.07 -19.93 -12.30
C ASP A 71 -8.30 -19.57 -11.03
N ALA A 72 -6.97 -19.55 -11.12
CA ALA A 72 -6.12 -19.22 -9.99
C ALA A 72 -6.55 -17.82 -9.54
N MET A 73 -7.17 -17.76 -8.36
CA MET A 73 -7.81 -16.53 -7.87
C MET A 73 -6.80 -15.38 -7.76
N HIS A 74 -5.52 -15.70 -7.55
CA HIS A 74 -4.44 -14.73 -7.43
C HIS A 74 -3.22 -15.15 -8.27
N ASN A 75 -2.99 -14.45 -9.39
CA ASN A 75 -1.84 -14.66 -10.28
C ASN A 75 -0.67 -13.71 -9.99
N HIS A 76 -0.72 -13.00 -8.85
CA HIS A 76 0.24 -11.98 -8.48
C HIS A 76 0.55 -12.03 -6.99
N VAL A 77 1.82 -11.93 -6.65
CA VAL A 77 2.31 -11.81 -5.27
C VAL A 77 3.24 -10.60 -5.19
N SER A 78 2.86 -9.59 -4.42
CA SER A 78 3.70 -8.42 -4.18
C SER A 78 4.42 -8.52 -2.83
N LEU A 79 5.68 -8.10 -2.76
CA LEU A 79 6.54 -8.26 -1.59
C LEU A 79 7.01 -6.91 -1.04
N LEU A 80 6.89 -6.70 0.27
CA LEU A 80 7.45 -5.56 1.00
C LEU A 80 8.18 -6.06 2.25
N THR A 81 9.48 -5.78 2.42
CA THR A 81 10.21 -6.23 3.61
C THR A 81 11.27 -5.24 4.10
N ASP A 82 11.83 -5.48 5.29
CA ASP A 82 13.05 -4.85 5.82
C ASP A 82 14.32 -5.72 5.67
N TYR A 83 14.23 -6.87 5.00
CA TYR A 83 15.36 -7.81 4.82
C TYR A 83 16.55 -7.27 4.01
N GLY A 84 16.36 -6.21 3.23
CA GLY A 84 17.36 -5.78 2.25
C GLY A 84 17.53 -6.76 1.10
N LEU A 85 18.55 -6.52 0.28
CA LEU A 85 18.95 -7.37 -0.86
C LEU A 85 20.41 -7.83 -0.76
N ASN A 86 21.07 -7.61 0.38
CA ASN A 86 22.46 -8.00 0.60
C ASN A 86 22.59 -9.49 0.94
N ASP A 87 21.58 -10.04 1.63
CA ASP A 87 21.52 -11.45 2.05
C ASP A 87 20.43 -12.20 1.25
N GLU A 88 20.39 -13.53 1.41
CA GLU A 88 19.57 -14.42 0.60
C GLU A 88 18.07 -14.43 0.95
N PHE A 89 17.63 -13.78 2.03
CA PHE A 89 16.28 -13.91 2.58
C PHE A 89 15.17 -13.71 1.52
N VAL A 90 15.24 -12.64 0.74
CA VAL A 90 14.25 -12.36 -0.32
C VAL A 90 14.31 -13.44 -1.42
N GLY A 91 15.50 -13.86 -1.82
CA GLY A 91 15.68 -14.91 -2.83
C GLY A 91 15.11 -16.25 -2.39
N VAL A 92 15.32 -16.63 -1.13
CA VAL A 92 14.76 -17.86 -0.55
C VAL A 92 13.24 -17.79 -0.49
N MET A 93 12.67 -16.66 -0.05
CA MET A 93 11.21 -16.47 0.01
C MET A 93 10.56 -16.60 -1.38
N LYS A 94 11.18 -16.01 -2.41
CA LYS A 94 10.75 -16.17 -3.81
C LYS A 94 10.89 -17.59 -4.32
N SER A 95 11.95 -18.29 -3.92
CA SER A 95 12.17 -19.68 -4.32
C SER A 95 11.04 -20.58 -3.81
N VAL A 96 10.63 -20.41 -2.54
CA VAL A 96 9.46 -21.11 -1.98
C VAL A 96 8.17 -20.79 -2.74
N LEU A 97 7.92 -19.50 -3.02
CA LEU A 97 6.73 -19.07 -3.77
C LEU A 97 6.68 -19.71 -5.16
N ILE A 98 7.77 -19.67 -5.91
CA ILE A 98 7.85 -20.16 -7.30
C ILE A 98 7.78 -21.70 -7.34
N ASP A 99 8.40 -22.38 -6.39
CA ASP A 99 8.35 -23.85 -6.30
C ASP A 99 6.91 -24.34 -6.07
N MET A 100 6.21 -23.71 -5.15
CA MET A 100 4.85 -24.12 -4.77
C MET A 100 3.76 -23.58 -5.71
N ALA A 101 3.97 -22.41 -6.33
CA ALA A 101 3.00 -21.75 -7.19
C ALA A 101 3.70 -21.16 -8.44
N PRO A 102 4.16 -21.99 -9.39
CA PRO A 102 5.03 -21.56 -10.50
C PRO A 102 4.37 -20.60 -11.49
N HIS A 103 3.06 -20.42 -11.44
CA HIS A 103 2.30 -19.49 -12.27
C HIS A 103 2.29 -18.05 -11.74
N VAL A 104 2.69 -17.82 -10.48
CA VAL A 104 2.57 -16.49 -9.86
C VAL A 104 3.60 -15.51 -10.42
N ARG A 105 3.16 -14.29 -10.70
CA ARG A 105 4.05 -13.17 -10.99
C ARG A 105 4.42 -12.48 -9.69
N ILE A 106 5.71 -12.42 -9.39
CA ILE A 106 6.22 -11.76 -8.19
C ILE A 106 6.60 -10.30 -8.51
N THR A 107 6.24 -9.36 -7.64
CA THR A 107 6.67 -7.97 -7.71
C THR A 107 7.21 -7.50 -6.38
N ASP A 108 8.45 -7.02 -6.38
CA ASP A 108 9.02 -6.38 -5.20
C ASP A 108 8.56 -4.93 -5.15
N LEU A 109 7.81 -4.57 -4.11
CA LEU A 109 7.48 -3.18 -3.84
C LEU A 109 8.71 -2.47 -3.26
N THR A 110 9.33 -3.08 -2.26
CA THR A 110 10.62 -2.67 -1.70
C THR A 110 11.10 -3.72 -0.71
N HIS A 111 12.42 -3.87 -0.60
CA HIS A 111 13.06 -4.59 0.50
C HIS A 111 13.94 -3.68 1.36
N GLY A 112 13.89 -2.37 1.10
CA GLY A 112 14.70 -1.34 1.75
C GLY A 112 13.95 -0.58 2.83
N VAL A 113 12.93 -1.17 3.45
CA VAL A 113 12.36 -0.58 4.68
C VAL A 113 13.44 -0.59 5.76
N PRO A 114 13.62 0.48 6.55
CA PRO A 114 14.57 0.46 7.66
C PRO A 114 14.30 -0.71 8.61
N ALA A 115 15.37 -1.37 9.06
CA ALA A 115 15.28 -2.55 9.92
C ALA A 115 14.39 -2.26 11.13
N PHE A 116 13.43 -3.16 11.38
CA PHE A 116 12.49 -3.11 12.50
C PHE A 116 11.46 -1.96 12.47
N ASP A 117 11.49 -1.09 11.45
CA ASP A 117 10.60 0.07 11.38
C ASP A 117 9.24 -0.30 10.77
N VAL A 118 8.38 -0.88 11.61
CA VAL A 118 7.00 -1.26 11.28
C VAL A 118 6.20 -0.07 10.73
N ARG A 119 6.46 1.13 11.24
CA ARG A 119 5.75 2.35 10.84
C ARG A 119 6.16 2.76 9.41
N ALA A 120 7.45 2.79 9.11
CA ALA A 120 7.93 3.07 7.76
C ALA A 120 7.40 2.04 6.74
N GLY A 121 7.38 0.76 7.12
CA GLY A 121 6.77 -0.31 6.31
C GLY A 121 5.28 -0.08 6.05
N SER A 122 4.51 0.28 7.08
CA SER A 122 3.07 0.54 6.97
C SER A 122 2.78 1.73 6.05
N LEU A 123 3.56 2.81 6.17
CA LEU A 123 3.44 3.99 5.30
C LEU A 123 3.86 3.70 3.85
N ALA A 124 4.92 2.91 3.66
CA ALA A 124 5.32 2.46 2.33
C ALA A 124 4.23 1.62 1.66
N LEU A 125 3.60 0.71 2.42
CA LEU A 125 2.47 -0.09 1.94
C LEU A 125 1.27 0.79 1.56
N ALA A 126 0.95 1.79 2.40
CA ALA A 126 -0.14 2.74 2.13
C ALA A 126 0.06 3.54 0.84
N ARG A 127 1.31 3.92 0.53
CA ARG A 127 1.66 4.61 -0.72
C ARG A 127 1.60 3.70 -1.94
N ALA A 128 1.90 2.41 -1.79
CA ALA A 128 2.01 1.46 -2.89
C ALA A 128 0.68 0.80 -3.27
N VAL A 129 -0.17 0.47 -2.29
CA VAL A 129 -1.32 -0.44 -2.46
C VAL A 129 -2.27 -0.10 -3.60
N GLN A 130 -2.51 1.18 -3.88
CA GLN A 130 -3.43 1.60 -4.94
C GLN A 130 -2.93 1.25 -6.36
N TYR A 131 -1.64 0.94 -6.49
CA TYR A 131 -0.99 0.56 -7.75
C TYR A 131 -0.66 -0.93 -7.81
N VAL A 132 -0.87 -1.66 -6.72
CA VAL A 132 -0.59 -3.10 -6.64
C VAL A 132 -1.64 -3.88 -7.46
N PRO A 133 -1.24 -4.83 -8.31
CA PRO A 133 -2.19 -5.69 -9.00
C PRO A 133 -3.04 -6.51 -8.02
N PRO A 134 -4.31 -6.80 -8.34
CA PRO A 134 -5.11 -7.74 -7.56
C PRO A 134 -4.37 -9.06 -7.35
N GLY A 135 -4.39 -9.57 -6.12
CA GLY A 135 -3.58 -10.71 -5.72
C GLY A 135 -3.21 -10.69 -4.24
N ILE A 136 -2.05 -11.25 -3.94
CA ILE A 136 -1.58 -11.40 -2.57
C ILE A 136 -0.46 -10.40 -2.32
N VAL A 137 -0.47 -9.74 -1.17
CA VAL A 137 0.60 -8.84 -0.73
C VAL A 137 1.22 -9.41 0.53
N ILE A 138 2.47 -9.82 0.45
CA ILE A 138 3.26 -10.22 1.62
C ILE A 138 4.05 -9.00 2.09
N ALA A 139 3.79 -8.56 3.32
CA ALA A 139 4.55 -7.50 3.97
C ALA A 139 5.18 -8.04 5.25
N VAL A 140 6.51 -7.94 5.38
CA VAL A 140 7.25 -8.45 6.54
C VAL A 140 8.27 -7.44 7.03
N VAL A 141 7.92 -6.79 8.14
CA VAL A 141 8.81 -5.99 9.00
C VAL A 141 8.45 -6.42 10.40
N ASP A 142 9.29 -7.25 11.02
CA ASP A 142 8.87 -8.08 12.15
C ASP A 142 9.93 -8.22 13.24
N PRO A 143 10.13 -7.18 14.07
CA PRO A 143 10.99 -7.28 15.25
C PRO A 143 10.50 -8.30 16.29
N GLY A 144 9.22 -8.70 16.22
CA GLY A 144 8.60 -9.68 17.12
C GLY A 144 8.55 -11.10 16.56
N VAL A 145 9.33 -11.42 15.51
CA VAL A 145 9.31 -12.74 14.88
C VAL A 145 9.60 -13.85 15.90
N GLY A 146 8.85 -14.96 15.81
CA GLY A 146 8.99 -16.09 16.74
C GLY A 146 8.45 -15.86 18.15
N SER A 147 7.83 -14.70 18.43
CA SER A 147 7.14 -14.39 19.71
C SER A 147 5.65 -14.77 19.67
N SER A 148 4.85 -14.20 20.58
CA SER A 148 3.40 -14.39 20.66
C SER A 148 2.58 -13.57 19.65
N ARG A 149 3.21 -12.73 18.81
CA ARG A 149 2.48 -11.93 17.81
C ARG A 149 1.87 -12.82 16.72
N ARG A 150 0.61 -12.57 16.36
CA ARG A 150 -0.10 -13.38 15.34
C ARG A 150 0.54 -13.19 13.96
N ALA A 151 0.61 -14.25 13.17
CA ALA A 151 0.74 -14.15 11.71
C ALA A 151 -0.67 -14.14 11.14
N ILE A 152 -0.98 -13.20 10.24
CA ILE A 152 -2.37 -13.01 9.79
C ILE A 152 -2.50 -12.93 8.26
N ALA A 153 -3.67 -13.32 7.77
CA ALA A 153 -4.19 -12.97 6.46
C ALA A 153 -5.38 -12.01 6.60
N VAL A 154 -5.43 -10.98 5.76
CA VAL A 154 -6.53 -10.01 5.72
C VAL A 154 -7.06 -9.89 4.31
N GLU A 155 -8.30 -10.33 4.09
CA GLU A 155 -9.01 -10.18 2.83
C GLU A 155 -9.53 -8.75 2.68
N VAL A 156 -9.38 -8.17 1.49
CA VAL A 156 -9.81 -6.81 1.16
C VAL A 156 -10.46 -6.74 -0.22
N ALA A 157 -11.13 -5.62 -0.48
CA ALA A 157 -11.69 -5.25 -1.77
C ALA A 157 -12.64 -6.30 -2.38
N GLY A 158 -13.39 -7.00 -1.53
CA GLY A 158 -14.34 -8.05 -1.93
C GLY A 158 -13.64 -9.30 -2.46
N GLY A 159 -12.57 -9.75 -1.80
CA GLY A 159 -11.81 -10.95 -2.15
C GLY A 159 -10.82 -10.79 -3.31
N ARG A 160 -10.60 -9.57 -3.80
CA ARG A 160 -9.62 -9.31 -4.87
C ARG A 160 -8.18 -9.19 -4.35
N GLY A 161 -8.02 -8.94 -3.06
CA GLY A 161 -6.73 -8.75 -2.43
C GLY A 161 -6.63 -9.47 -1.10
N ILE A 162 -5.46 -10.03 -0.79
CA ILE A 162 -5.15 -10.61 0.52
C ILE A 162 -3.81 -10.04 0.99
N PHE A 163 -3.78 -9.43 2.18
CA PHE A 163 -2.53 -9.07 2.85
C PHE A 163 -2.09 -10.19 3.78
N LEU A 164 -0.81 -10.55 3.72
CA LEU A 164 -0.17 -11.50 4.61
C LEU A 164 0.99 -10.82 5.34
N GLY A 165 1.07 -11.01 6.66
CA GLY A 165 2.15 -10.42 7.45
C GLY A 165 1.97 -10.57 8.96
N PRO A 166 2.91 -10.01 9.74
CA PRO A 166 2.80 -9.95 11.19
C PRO A 166 1.66 -9.01 11.61
N ASP A 167 0.90 -9.40 12.62
CA ASP A 167 -0.10 -8.57 13.27
C ASP A 167 0.57 -7.64 14.29
N ASN A 168 1.27 -6.63 13.79
CA ASN A 168 2.02 -5.65 14.58
C ASN A 168 1.71 -4.19 14.17
N GLY A 169 0.69 -3.99 13.33
CA GLY A 169 0.32 -2.71 12.74
C GLY A 169 0.84 -2.48 11.32
N LEU A 170 1.77 -3.30 10.82
CA LEU A 170 2.35 -3.17 9.48
C LEU A 170 1.30 -3.15 8.35
N LEU A 171 0.31 -4.03 8.44
CA LEU A 171 -0.73 -4.18 7.41
C LEU A 171 -1.80 -3.08 7.49
N GLY A 172 -1.93 -2.41 8.64
CA GLY A 172 -3.12 -1.63 8.97
C GLY A 172 -3.38 -0.47 8.02
N SER A 173 -2.35 0.32 7.65
CA SER A 173 -2.53 1.41 6.70
C SER A 173 -2.83 0.92 5.28
N GLY A 174 -2.21 -0.17 4.84
CA GLY A 174 -2.48 -0.79 3.54
C GLY A 174 -3.92 -1.31 3.42
N VAL A 175 -4.39 -2.03 4.45
CA VAL A 175 -5.77 -2.53 4.56
C VAL A 175 -6.77 -1.38 4.55
N ALA A 176 -6.52 -0.31 5.31
CA ALA A 176 -7.39 0.86 5.33
C ALA A 176 -7.50 1.52 3.93
N MET A 177 -6.37 1.65 3.23
CA MET A 177 -6.33 2.22 1.88
C MET A 177 -6.99 1.33 0.82
N ALA A 178 -7.06 0.02 1.06
CA ALA A 178 -7.78 -0.93 0.20
C ALA A 178 -9.31 -0.96 0.42
N GLY A 179 -9.83 -0.14 1.34
CA GLY A 179 -11.26 -0.05 1.67
C GLY A 179 -11.66 -0.73 2.99
N GLY A 180 -10.68 -1.21 3.76
CA GLY A 180 -10.88 -1.93 5.02
C GLY A 180 -10.82 -3.44 4.86
N ALA A 181 -10.80 -4.13 6.01
CA ALA A 181 -10.79 -5.59 6.07
C ALA A 181 -12.21 -6.14 5.86
N ASP A 182 -12.34 -7.10 4.95
CA ASP A 182 -13.56 -7.88 4.77
C ASP A 182 -13.57 -9.06 5.76
N ARG A 183 -12.46 -9.80 5.83
CA ARG A 183 -12.24 -10.96 6.71
C ARG A 183 -10.79 -11.01 7.15
N ALA A 184 -10.53 -11.63 8.30
CA ALA A 184 -9.18 -11.79 8.81
C ALA A 184 -8.99 -13.18 9.43
N PHE A 185 -7.81 -13.75 9.24
CA PHE A 185 -7.46 -15.09 9.71
C PHE A 185 -6.11 -15.07 10.40
N GLU A 186 -6.00 -15.74 11.53
CA GLU A 186 -4.72 -16.14 12.10
C GLU A 186 -4.20 -17.36 11.33
N LEU A 187 -2.95 -17.31 10.90
CA LEU A 187 -2.25 -18.39 10.17
C LEU A 187 -1.85 -19.50 11.14
N SER A 188 -2.85 -20.16 11.72
CA SER A 188 -2.68 -21.17 12.77
C SER A 188 -2.65 -22.60 12.22
N ASN A 189 -2.94 -22.81 10.93
CA ASN A 189 -2.86 -24.14 10.33
C ASN A 189 -1.41 -24.47 9.92
N THR A 190 -0.70 -25.19 10.79
CA THR A 190 0.70 -25.57 10.56
C THR A 190 0.93 -26.49 9.39
N ASP A 191 -0.10 -27.19 8.89
CA ASP A 191 -0.01 -28.03 7.68
C ASP A 191 0.23 -27.18 6.41
N ARG A 192 0.05 -25.86 6.51
CA ARG A 192 0.34 -24.88 5.44
C ARG A 192 1.69 -24.19 5.63
N HIS A 193 2.48 -24.56 6.63
CA HIS A 193 3.79 -24.00 6.90
C HIS A 193 4.90 -24.94 6.43
N LEU A 194 6.09 -24.39 6.18
CA LEU A 194 7.29 -25.21 6.02
C LEU A 194 7.83 -25.61 7.38
N GLU A 195 8.21 -26.88 7.51
CA GLU A 195 8.96 -27.34 8.68
C GLU A 195 10.35 -26.70 8.68
N ALA A 196 10.71 -26.07 9.80
CA ALA A 196 11.97 -25.37 9.95
C ALA A 196 12.58 -25.62 11.34
N PRO A 197 13.93 -25.63 11.46
CA PRO A 197 14.58 -25.80 12.75
C PRO A 197 14.34 -24.67 13.78
N GLY A 198 13.85 -23.52 13.34
CA GLY A 198 13.66 -22.33 14.18
C GLY A 198 12.54 -21.42 13.65
N THR A 199 12.24 -20.36 14.40
CA THR A 199 11.05 -19.52 14.17
C THR A 199 11.36 -18.11 13.66
N THR A 200 12.63 -17.80 13.35
CA THR A 200 13.10 -16.45 13.04
C THR A 200 12.91 -16.04 11.58
N PHE A 201 12.36 -16.92 10.73
CA PHE A 201 12.19 -16.64 9.30
C PHE A 201 10.76 -16.94 8.81
N ALA A 202 9.78 -16.31 9.45
CA ALA A 202 8.36 -16.44 9.10
C ALA A 202 8.05 -16.07 7.63
N GLY A 203 8.86 -15.22 6.98
CA GLY A 203 8.79 -14.96 5.54
C GLY A 203 8.85 -16.24 4.71
N ARG A 204 9.87 -17.08 4.97
CA ARG A 204 10.04 -18.38 4.33
C ARG A 204 9.06 -19.41 4.86
N ASP A 205 8.90 -19.47 6.18
CA ASP A 205 8.27 -20.62 6.85
C ASP A 205 6.74 -20.56 6.89
N ILE A 206 6.17 -19.35 6.85
CA ILE A 206 4.73 -19.12 7.04
C ILE A 206 4.17 -18.35 5.85
N PHE A 207 4.68 -17.15 5.57
CA PHE A 207 4.03 -16.23 4.64
C PHE A 207 4.15 -16.69 3.18
N ALA A 208 5.33 -17.11 2.72
CA ALA A 208 5.52 -17.65 1.38
C ALA A 208 4.68 -18.91 1.08
N PRO A 209 4.70 -19.98 1.91
CA PRO A 209 3.91 -21.18 1.62
C PRO A 209 2.40 -20.94 1.70
N VAL A 210 1.93 -20.11 2.64
CA VAL A 210 0.51 -19.71 2.72
C VAL A 210 0.09 -18.91 1.49
N ALA A 211 0.93 -17.96 1.04
CA ALA A 211 0.65 -17.20 -0.18
C ALA A 211 0.56 -18.11 -1.40
N ALA A 212 1.49 -19.07 -1.54
CA ALA A 212 1.48 -20.03 -2.64
C ALA A 212 0.23 -20.93 -2.61
N PHE A 213 -0.17 -21.40 -1.42
CA PHE A 213 -1.41 -22.17 -1.23
C PHE A 213 -2.65 -21.38 -1.70
N LEU A 214 -2.78 -20.13 -1.26
CA LEU A 214 -3.89 -19.25 -1.67
C LEU A 214 -3.86 -18.94 -3.18
N ALA A 215 -2.66 -18.72 -3.75
CA ALA A 215 -2.49 -18.48 -5.18
C ALA A 215 -2.88 -19.70 -6.05
N ASN A 216 -2.77 -20.91 -5.49
CA ASN A 216 -3.23 -22.16 -6.11
C ASN A 216 -4.74 -22.40 -5.97
N GLY A 217 -5.51 -21.42 -5.45
CA GLY A 217 -6.96 -21.54 -5.27
C GLY A 217 -7.37 -22.17 -3.93
N GLY A 218 -6.44 -22.30 -2.98
CA GLY A 218 -6.77 -22.70 -1.62
C GLY A 218 -7.75 -21.73 -0.96
N ALA A 219 -8.70 -22.27 -0.18
CA ALA A 219 -9.69 -21.47 0.52
C ALA A 219 -9.05 -20.74 1.71
N LEU A 220 -9.47 -19.49 1.97
CA LEU A 220 -8.91 -18.68 3.06
C LEU A 220 -9.19 -19.29 4.43
N GLU A 221 -10.30 -20.01 4.57
CA GLU A 221 -10.69 -20.73 5.79
C GLU A 221 -9.72 -21.86 6.15
N GLU A 222 -8.94 -22.36 5.17
CA GLU A 222 -7.99 -23.45 5.39
C GLU A 222 -6.64 -22.97 5.91
N VAL A 223 -6.39 -21.65 5.98
CA VAL A 223 -5.10 -21.14 6.51
C VAL A 223 -5.07 -21.07 8.03
N GLY A 224 -6.23 -21.16 8.69
CA GLY A 224 -6.32 -21.20 10.15
C GLY A 224 -7.61 -20.60 10.70
N ARG A 225 -7.51 -20.05 11.91
CA ARG A 225 -8.67 -19.56 12.67
C ARG A 225 -9.10 -18.17 12.18
N GLU A 226 -10.39 -18.02 11.87
CA GLU A 226 -10.98 -16.69 11.62
C GLU A 226 -10.91 -15.83 12.88
N ILE A 227 -10.50 -14.58 12.73
CA ILE A 227 -10.38 -13.60 13.81
C ILE A 227 -11.24 -12.38 13.50
N ASP A 228 -11.65 -11.67 14.55
CA ASP A 228 -12.36 -10.41 14.37
C ASP A 228 -11.43 -9.40 13.69
N THR A 229 -11.89 -8.83 12.56
CA THR A 229 -11.21 -7.75 11.84
C THR A 229 -10.91 -6.54 12.74
N ALA A 230 -11.76 -6.27 13.74
CA ALA A 230 -11.53 -5.19 14.71
C ALA A 230 -10.39 -5.50 15.69
N SER A 231 -9.95 -6.76 15.78
CA SER A 231 -8.81 -7.17 16.60
C SER A 231 -7.48 -7.03 15.88
N VAL A 232 -7.45 -6.82 14.56
CA VAL A 232 -6.22 -6.61 13.79
C VAL A 232 -5.57 -5.29 14.21
N MET A 233 -4.27 -5.31 14.49
CA MET A 233 -3.56 -4.12 14.95
C MET A 233 -3.60 -3.02 13.87
N PRO A 234 -4.04 -1.80 14.22
CA PRO A 234 -4.08 -0.70 13.27
C PRO A 234 -2.66 -0.17 13.00
N GLY A 235 -2.47 0.45 11.83
CA GLY A 235 -1.23 1.16 11.50
C GLY A 235 -1.14 2.48 12.27
N LEU A 236 0.07 2.85 12.69
CA LEU A 236 0.34 4.11 13.36
C LEU A 236 0.61 5.21 12.33
N VAL A 237 -0.29 6.20 12.25
CA VAL A 237 -0.16 7.35 11.34
C VAL A 237 -0.15 8.63 12.18
N PRO A 238 0.89 9.49 12.08
CA PRO A 238 0.92 10.75 12.81
C PRO A 238 -0.13 11.70 12.24
N VAL A 239 -0.82 12.42 13.12
CA VAL A 239 -1.81 13.43 12.73
C VAL A 239 -1.23 14.81 13.01
N PRO A 240 -1.25 15.74 12.03
CA PRO A 240 -0.85 17.13 12.28
C PRO A 240 -1.73 17.75 13.37
N SER A 241 -1.16 18.66 14.16
CA SER A 241 -1.89 19.36 15.23
C SER A 241 -1.70 20.86 15.14
N ASP A 242 -2.67 21.61 15.65
CA ASP A 242 -2.50 23.06 15.82
C ASP A 242 -1.33 23.36 16.77
N GLU A 243 -0.58 24.41 16.48
CA GLU A 243 0.59 24.84 17.24
C GLU A 243 0.51 26.35 17.51
N THR A 244 1.07 26.81 18.63
CA THR A 244 1.18 28.26 18.91
C THR A 244 2.58 28.58 19.40
N HIS A 245 3.27 29.44 18.66
CA HIS A 245 4.64 29.83 18.96
C HIS A 245 4.73 31.28 19.44
N PRO A 246 5.47 31.59 20.52
CA PRO A 246 5.55 32.95 21.07
C PRO A 246 5.99 34.02 20.07
N ALA A 247 6.89 33.66 19.14
CA ALA A 247 7.42 34.59 18.14
C ALA A 247 6.68 34.55 16.79
N HIS A 248 5.85 33.54 16.52
CA HIS A 248 5.29 33.29 15.18
C HIS A 248 3.76 33.14 15.16
N GLY A 249 3.11 33.18 16.33
CA GLY A 249 1.66 33.08 16.44
C GLY A 249 1.16 31.67 16.20
N SER A 250 -0.02 31.55 15.58
CA SER A 250 -0.66 30.27 15.29
C SER A 250 -0.04 29.60 14.06
N GLY A 251 0.21 28.30 14.19
CA GLY A 251 0.82 27.45 13.18
C GLY A 251 0.30 26.02 13.28
N MET A 252 1.05 25.11 12.68
CA MET A 252 0.76 23.69 12.68
C MET A 252 2.04 22.92 13.00
N ARG A 253 1.93 21.90 13.82
CA ARG A 253 2.95 20.88 14.03
C ARG A 253 2.67 19.72 13.08
N CYS A 254 3.60 19.49 12.16
CA CYS A 254 3.61 18.32 11.30
C CYS A 254 4.87 17.47 11.57
N GLU A 255 4.96 16.33 10.91
CA GLU A 255 6.04 15.37 11.08
C GLU A 255 6.54 14.87 9.74
N VAL A 256 7.84 14.64 9.63
CA VAL A 256 8.44 13.95 8.48
C VAL A 256 8.03 12.48 8.52
N THR A 257 7.26 12.06 7.51
CA THR A 257 6.76 10.67 7.40
C THR A 257 7.69 9.77 6.61
N TRP A 258 8.52 10.35 5.74
CA TRP A 258 9.40 9.62 4.85
C TRP A 258 10.46 10.55 4.27
N VAL A 259 11.70 10.05 4.18
CA VAL A 259 12.76 10.66 3.39
C VAL A 259 13.04 9.77 2.19
N ASP A 260 12.90 10.32 0.98
CA ASP A 260 13.16 9.56 -0.24
C ASP A 260 14.67 9.43 -0.55
N ALA A 261 15.01 8.66 -1.58
CA ALA A 261 16.40 8.45 -1.98
C ALA A 261 17.13 9.71 -2.48
N PHE A 262 16.38 10.77 -2.84
CA PHE A 262 16.93 12.06 -3.24
C PHE A 262 17.11 13.02 -2.04
N GLY A 263 16.62 12.62 -0.86
CA GLY A 263 16.65 13.43 0.35
C GLY A 263 15.48 14.39 0.49
N ASN A 264 14.39 14.20 -0.26
CA ASN A 264 13.16 14.97 -0.06
C ASN A 264 12.43 14.44 1.19
N CYS A 265 11.96 15.35 2.05
CA CYS A 265 11.29 15.02 3.30
C CYS A 265 9.77 15.19 3.16
N GLN A 266 9.05 14.10 2.93
CA GLN A 266 7.57 14.11 2.91
C GLN A 266 7.04 14.40 4.32
N LEU A 267 6.06 15.30 4.41
CA LEU A 267 5.36 15.66 5.64
C LEU A 267 3.99 14.97 5.69
N ASN A 268 3.42 14.82 6.89
CA ASN A 268 2.05 14.31 7.07
C ASN A 268 0.93 15.34 6.76
N VAL A 269 1.20 16.34 5.91
CA VAL A 269 0.26 17.42 5.55
C VAL A 269 0.09 17.52 4.03
N GLY A 270 -1.14 17.85 3.61
CA GLY A 270 -1.49 18.11 2.23
C GLY A 270 -1.48 19.60 1.88
N PRO A 271 -1.72 19.95 0.61
CA PRO A 271 -1.75 21.34 0.13
C PRO A 271 -2.80 22.21 0.85
N ASP A 272 -3.96 21.63 1.15
CA ASP A 272 -5.05 22.33 1.81
C ASP A 272 -4.72 22.67 3.28
N ASP A 273 -3.86 21.87 3.92
CA ASP A 273 -3.43 22.09 5.31
C ASP A 273 -2.42 23.24 5.40
N VAL A 274 -1.58 23.41 4.37
CA VAL A 274 -0.57 24.49 4.34
C VAL A 274 -1.05 25.79 3.70
N ALA A 275 -2.14 25.74 2.90
CA ALA A 275 -2.69 26.90 2.20
C ALA A 275 -3.00 28.12 3.11
N PRO A 276 -3.51 27.98 4.35
CA PRO A 276 -3.74 29.11 5.25
C PRO A 276 -2.49 29.91 5.62
N TYR A 277 -1.30 29.33 5.49
CA TYR A 277 -0.02 29.96 5.84
C TYR A 277 0.62 30.71 4.64
N GLY A 278 -0.03 30.71 3.48
CA GLY A 278 0.39 31.48 2.31
C GLY A 278 1.44 30.80 1.43
N PRO A 279 1.94 31.51 0.40
CA PRO A 279 2.80 30.94 -0.64
C PRO A 279 4.25 30.70 -0.17
N VAL A 280 4.63 31.26 0.97
CA VAL A 280 5.93 31.03 1.62
C VAL A 280 5.64 30.57 3.03
N LEU A 281 6.11 29.39 3.36
CA LEU A 281 6.02 28.79 4.68
C LEU A 281 7.23 29.18 5.50
N LYS A 282 7.01 29.54 6.76
CA LYS A 282 8.07 29.60 7.77
C LYS A 282 8.13 28.26 8.47
N LEU A 283 9.28 27.60 8.36
CA LEU A 283 9.56 26.31 8.97
C LEU A 283 10.39 26.53 10.24
N VAL A 284 9.96 25.95 11.36
CA VAL A 284 10.74 25.92 12.60
C VAL A 284 11.04 24.47 12.96
N ILE A 285 12.33 24.17 13.08
CA ILE A 285 12.88 22.83 13.31
C ILE A 285 13.88 22.96 14.47
N GLY A 286 13.46 22.61 15.69
CA GLY A 286 14.24 22.92 16.89
C GLY A 286 14.48 24.42 17.01
N GLU A 287 15.74 24.83 17.01
CA GLU A 287 16.15 26.26 17.04
C GLU A 287 16.32 26.86 15.63
N ASP A 288 16.30 26.04 14.58
CA ASP A 288 16.48 26.47 13.21
C ASP A 288 15.19 27.00 12.61
N VAL A 289 15.24 28.22 12.06
CA VAL A 289 14.15 28.80 11.27
C VAL A 289 14.58 28.86 9.80
N ARG A 290 13.69 28.41 8.90
CA ARG A 290 13.89 28.42 7.45
C ARG A 290 12.63 28.92 6.75
N SER A 291 12.79 29.35 5.51
CA SER A 291 11.68 29.68 4.63
C SER A 291 11.60 28.65 3.51
N ALA A 292 10.39 28.20 3.19
CA ALA A 292 10.14 27.30 2.07
C ALA A 292 9.01 27.84 1.20
N ARG A 293 9.27 28.00 -0.10
CA ARG A 293 8.22 28.43 -1.04
C ARG A 293 7.35 27.25 -1.41
N VAL A 294 6.03 27.41 -1.37
CA VAL A 294 5.10 26.40 -1.88
C VAL A 294 5.17 26.42 -3.41
N VAL A 295 5.60 25.31 -3.99
CA VAL A 295 5.81 25.18 -5.44
C VAL A 295 5.25 23.86 -5.97
N THR A 296 5.01 23.80 -7.28
CA THR A 296 4.49 22.59 -7.95
C THR A 296 5.58 21.72 -8.55
N HIS A 297 6.73 22.30 -8.91
CA HIS A 297 7.84 21.58 -9.53
C HIS A 297 9.18 22.02 -8.96
N TYR A 298 10.18 21.13 -8.98
CA TYR A 298 11.51 21.40 -8.41
C TYR A 298 12.23 22.59 -9.07
N ALA A 299 12.00 22.83 -10.37
CA ALA A 299 12.60 23.94 -11.11
C ALA A 299 12.12 25.33 -10.65
N ASP A 300 11.01 25.39 -9.89
CA ASP A 300 10.48 26.61 -9.31
C ASP A 300 11.13 26.93 -7.95
N ILE A 301 12.02 26.06 -7.46
CA ILE A 301 12.81 26.30 -6.26
C ILE A 301 13.98 27.21 -6.64
N ASP A 302 14.00 28.42 -6.10
CA ASP A 302 15.08 29.38 -6.33
C ASP A 302 16.45 28.76 -5.92
N GLY A 303 17.46 28.81 -6.80
CA GLY A 303 18.67 27.97 -6.72
C GLY A 303 19.28 27.74 -5.32
N GLY A 304 19.12 26.53 -4.78
CA GLY A 304 19.64 26.09 -3.47
C GLY A 304 18.71 26.37 -2.27
N ALA A 305 17.56 26.99 -2.50
CA ALA A 305 16.52 27.19 -1.51
C ALA A 305 15.76 25.90 -1.17
N ILE A 306 14.90 26.02 -0.17
CA ILE A 306 13.94 24.97 0.19
C ILE A 306 12.61 25.25 -0.51
N GLY A 307 12.09 24.24 -1.19
CA GLY A 307 10.72 24.20 -1.71
C GLY A 307 9.84 23.31 -0.84
N ALA A 308 8.60 23.73 -0.61
CA ALA A 308 7.51 22.88 -0.16
C ALA A 308 6.76 22.40 -1.42
N VAL A 309 7.20 21.26 -1.95
CA VAL A 309 6.73 20.70 -3.22
C VAL A 309 5.54 19.78 -2.96
N ILE A 310 4.52 19.83 -3.79
CA ILE A 310 3.46 18.79 -3.77
C ILE A 310 3.98 17.56 -4.50
N ASP A 311 4.21 16.48 -3.77
CA ASP A 311 4.79 15.25 -4.33
C ASP A 311 3.78 14.42 -5.13
N SER A 312 4.26 13.30 -5.70
CA SER A 312 3.44 12.39 -6.51
C SER A 312 2.32 11.69 -5.71
N TYR A 313 2.42 11.67 -4.39
CA TYR A 313 1.41 11.12 -3.49
C TYR A 313 0.42 12.19 -3.02
N GLY A 314 0.58 13.44 -3.48
CA GLY A 314 -0.28 14.56 -3.14
C GLY A 314 -0.01 15.16 -1.76
N MET A 315 1.13 14.83 -1.15
CA MET A 315 1.56 15.33 0.14
C MET A 315 2.58 16.46 -0.06
N VAL A 316 2.77 17.31 0.95
CA VAL A 316 3.83 18.31 0.92
C VAL A 316 5.16 17.64 1.27
N ALA A 317 6.18 17.86 0.44
CA ALA A 317 7.54 17.41 0.67
C ALA A 317 8.52 18.59 0.65
N LEU A 318 9.37 18.69 1.67
CA LEU A 318 10.47 19.64 1.71
C LEU A 318 11.57 19.13 0.79
N SER A 319 11.99 19.98 -0.15
CA SER A 319 12.89 19.60 -1.24
C SER A 319 13.91 20.70 -1.52
N VAL A 320 15.07 20.34 -2.06
CA VAL A 320 16.09 21.29 -2.54
C VAL A 320 16.41 20.93 -3.99
N ASP A 321 16.45 21.92 -4.90
CA ASP A 321 16.78 21.64 -6.31
C ASP A 321 18.17 21.02 -6.42
N ARG A 322 18.22 19.78 -6.95
CA ARG A 322 19.44 18.96 -7.10
C ARG A 322 20.23 18.81 -5.78
N GLY A 323 19.55 18.76 -4.64
CA GLY A 323 20.16 18.57 -3.33
C GLY A 323 19.25 17.82 -2.36
N SER A 324 19.81 17.46 -1.19
CA SER A 324 19.08 16.77 -0.14
C SER A 324 18.51 17.77 0.86
N ALA A 325 17.18 17.81 0.99
CA ALA A 325 16.52 18.60 2.03
C ALA A 325 16.80 18.02 3.42
N ALA A 326 16.84 16.69 3.55
CA ALA A 326 17.19 16.01 4.79
C ALA A 326 18.56 16.42 5.32
N GLU A 327 19.58 16.49 4.45
CA GLU A 327 20.92 16.94 4.85
C GLU A 327 20.97 18.45 5.15
N THR A 328 20.30 19.26 4.33
CA THR A 328 20.28 20.72 4.45
C THR A 328 19.57 21.17 5.73
N LEU A 329 18.46 20.51 6.06
CA LEU A 329 17.64 20.77 7.25
C LEU A 329 18.08 19.96 8.47
N ARG A 330 18.90 18.92 8.27
CA ARG A 330 19.30 17.95 9.30
C ARG A 330 18.09 17.32 9.99
N ILE A 331 17.15 16.84 9.17
CA ILE A 331 15.94 16.16 9.62
C ILE A 331 15.84 14.76 9.04
N GLU A 332 15.20 13.87 9.80
CA GLU A 332 14.92 12.49 9.42
C GLU A 332 13.45 12.13 9.64
N SER A 333 13.06 10.91 9.24
CA SER A 333 11.72 10.40 9.49
C SER A 333 11.44 10.37 11.00
N GLY A 334 10.31 10.93 11.43
CA GLY A 334 9.98 11.09 12.85
C GLY A 334 10.13 12.51 13.36
N ASP A 335 10.94 13.35 12.70
CA ASP A 335 11.17 14.71 13.17
C ASP A 335 9.95 15.60 12.99
N ALA A 336 9.74 16.45 13.98
CA ALA A 336 8.69 17.46 13.94
C ALA A 336 9.14 18.69 13.16
N VAL A 337 8.26 19.17 12.28
CA VAL A 337 8.41 20.42 11.56
C VAL A 337 7.24 21.31 11.93
N LEU A 338 7.50 22.51 12.44
CA LEU A 338 6.45 23.47 12.71
C LEU A 338 6.31 24.41 11.52
N VAL A 339 5.08 24.63 11.07
CA VAL A 339 4.74 25.44 9.90
C VAL A 339 3.96 26.67 10.36
N PHE A 340 4.43 27.85 9.96
CA PHE A 340 3.79 29.13 10.21
C PHE A 340 3.72 29.95 8.91
N ALA A 341 2.95 31.04 8.93
CA ALA A 341 2.94 31.99 7.82
C ALA A 341 4.32 32.63 7.64
N GLY A 342 4.82 32.60 6.40
CA GLY A 342 6.06 33.26 6.02
C GLY A 342 5.88 34.75 5.76
N ASP A 343 6.91 35.53 6.05
CA ASP A 343 6.98 36.93 5.63
C ASP A 343 7.20 36.93 4.10
N GLY A 344 6.36 37.61 3.33
CA GLY A 344 6.33 37.58 1.85
C GLY A 344 7.58 38.08 1.11
N GLY A 345 8.73 38.18 1.79
CA GLY A 345 10.02 38.44 1.19
C GLY A 345 10.46 37.25 0.35
N THR A 346 10.70 37.49 -0.94
CA THR A 346 11.06 36.53 -1.99
C THR A 346 12.42 35.86 -1.81
N THR A 347 13.07 35.95 -0.64
CA THR A 347 14.41 35.42 -0.41
C THR A 347 14.37 34.25 0.57
N THR A 348 14.26 33.05 0.02
CA THR A 348 14.62 31.81 0.71
C THR A 348 16.13 31.77 0.87
N SER A 349 16.63 32.34 1.97
CA SER A 349 18.07 32.34 2.23
C SER A 349 18.53 30.96 2.68
N ALA A 350 19.59 30.43 2.06
CA ALA A 350 20.31 29.24 2.54
C ALA A 350 21.05 29.49 3.88
N VAL A 351 20.98 30.72 4.41
CA VAL A 351 21.69 31.14 5.62
C VAL A 351 20.80 30.97 6.85
N THR A 352 21.30 30.23 7.83
CA THR A 352 20.73 30.15 9.19
C THR A 352 20.52 31.56 9.74
N LEU A 353 19.26 32.01 9.85
CA LEU A 353 18.93 33.19 10.63
C LEU A 353 19.08 32.82 12.10
N ARG A 354 20.29 32.97 12.64
CA ARG A 354 20.49 32.99 14.10
C ARG A 354 19.84 34.25 14.64
N LEU A 355 18.69 34.10 15.30
CA LEU A 355 18.14 35.17 16.12
C LEU A 355 19.15 35.45 17.24
N GLY A 356 19.78 36.63 17.17
CA GLY A 356 20.78 37.04 18.14
C GLY A 356 20.15 37.41 19.48
N LYS A 357 20.41 36.57 20.48
CA LYS A 357 20.26 36.70 21.94
C LYS A 357 18.86 36.93 22.52
#